data_AF-U6KS45-F1
#
_entry.id   AF-U6KS45-F1
#
_cell.length_a   1.000
_cell.length_b   1.000
_cell.length_c   1.000
_cell.angle_alpha   90.00
_cell.angle_beta   90.00
_cell.angle_gamma   90.00
#
_symmetry.space_group_name_H-M   'P 1'
#
loop_
_entity.id
_entity.type
_entity.pdbx_description
1 polymer ?
#
loop_
_entity_poly.entity_id
_entity_poly.type
_entity_poly.pdbx_seq_one_letter_code
_entity_poly.pdbx_strand_id
1 'polypeptide(L)'
;AAFGAVGHRWGRYGIIHETDLWKKRPEFTLWLLEVKDKNIETLSNWEEKKLFSDFAEDFNTASLPHKKFYNLELWEAEERMRLVKFFFPFFFFSFLFLFSFHKGHLPPFLFLFPGPFLGLF
;
A
#
# COMPACT_ATOMS: atom_id res chain seq x y z
N ALA A 1 19.61 17.66 33.56
CA ALA A 1 19.62 16.50 32.64
C ALA A 1 18.45 16.67 31.66
N ALA A 2 18.73 16.95 30.39
CA ALA A 2 17.71 17.09 29.37
C ALA A 2 17.26 15.69 28.91
N PHE A 3 16.15 15.20 29.48
CA PHE A 3 15.40 14.11 28.88
C PHE A 3 14.80 14.67 27.59
N GLY A 4 15.46 14.39 26.47
CA GLY A 4 15.08 14.84 25.14
C GLY A 4 13.61 14.54 24.88
N ALA A 5 12.90 15.55 24.38
CA ALA A 5 11.48 15.49 24.07
C ALA A 5 11.18 14.30 23.14
N VAL A 6 10.73 13.18 23.71
CA VAL A 6 9.99 12.16 22.99
C VAL A 6 8.66 12.81 22.65
N GLY A 7 8.65 13.54 21.53
CA GLY A 7 7.49 14.26 21.04
C GLY A 7 6.31 13.32 20.83
N HIS A 8 5.12 13.89 20.71
CA HIS A 8 3.78 13.31 20.51
C HIS A 8 3.61 12.20 19.42
N ARG A 9 4.71 11.68 18.87
CA ARG A 9 4.82 10.76 17.74
C ARG A 9 5.14 9.32 18.17
N TRP A 10 5.74 9.12 19.35
CA TRP A 10 6.05 7.77 19.83
C TRP A 10 4.78 6.94 20.01
N GLY A 11 4.78 5.72 19.49
CA GLY A 11 3.64 4.79 19.59
C GLY A 11 2.42 5.19 18.75
N ARG A 12 2.54 6.17 17.82
CA ARG A 12 1.41 6.67 17.00
C ARG A 12 0.67 5.56 16.23
N TYR A 13 1.39 4.53 15.82
CA TYR A 13 0.85 3.39 15.05
C TYR A 13 0.79 2.11 15.90
N GLY A 14 0.92 2.23 17.22
CA GLY A 14 1.14 1.14 18.15
C GLY A 14 2.61 1.03 18.57
N ILE A 15 2.86 0.17 19.56
CA ILE A 15 4.20 -0.19 20.03
C ILE A 15 4.40 -1.66 19.71
N ILE A 16 5.52 -1.99 19.08
CA ILE A 16 5.90 -3.36 18.76
C ILE A 16 7.16 -3.76 19.52
N HIS A 17 7.21 -5.03 19.89
CA HIS A 17 8.35 -5.65 20.54
C HIS A 17 8.88 -6.81 19.69
N GLU A 18 10.08 -7.29 20.03
CA GLU A 18 10.74 -8.40 19.33
C GLU A 18 9.91 -9.70 19.32
N THR A 19 9.02 -9.87 20.29
CA THR A 19 8.04 -10.97 20.34
C THR A 19 6.99 -10.90 19.24
N ASP A 20 6.74 -9.71 18.67
CA ASP A 20 5.76 -9.48 17.60
C ASP A 20 6.32 -9.75 16.20
N LEU A 21 7.56 -10.25 16.10
CA LEU A 21 8.23 -10.54 14.83
C LEU A 21 7.37 -11.36 13.86
N TRP A 22 6.70 -12.39 14.37
CA TRP A 22 5.85 -13.25 13.54
C TRP A 22 4.58 -12.55 13.04
N LYS A 23 4.03 -11.64 13.84
CA LYS A 23 2.82 -10.87 13.49
C LYS A 23 3.13 -9.77 12.48
N LYS A 24 4.31 -9.15 12.60
CA LYS A 24 4.79 -8.05 11.75
C LYS A 24 5.75 -8.49 10.65
N ARG A 25 5.88 -9.80 10.44
CA ARG A 25 6.73 -10.40 9.42
C ARG A 25 6.46 -9.88 8.00
N PRO A 26 5.21 -9.69 7.53
CA PRO A 26 5.00 -9.18 6.18
C PRO A 26 5.49 -7.73 6.04
N GLU A 27 5.22 -6.85 7.02
CA GLU A 27 5.72 -5.48 7.00
C GLU A 27 7.24 -5.40 7.11
N PHE A 28 7.83 -6.22 7.97
CA PHE A 28 9.28 -6.32 8.14
C PHE A 28 9.98 -6.82 6.87
N THR A 29 9.40 -7.83 6.19
CA THR A 29 9.96 -8.37 4.95
C THR A 29 9.96 -7.31 3.85
N LEU A 30 8.88 -6.54 3.72
CA LEU A 30 8.81 -5.44 2.76
C LEU A 30 9.82 -4.34 3.08
N TRP A 31 9.97 -3.99 4.36
CA TRP A 31 10.96 -3.00 4.79
C TRP A 31 12.39 -3.46 4.52
N LEU A 32 12.71 -4.73 4.77
CA LEU A 32 14.01 -5.30 4.43
C LEU A 32 14.31 -5.20 2.93
N LEU A 33 13.33 -5.53 2.09
CA LEU A 33 13.49 -5.48 0.64
C LEU A 33 13.66 -4.05 0.13
N GLU A 34 12.84 -3.11 0.58
CA GLU A 34 12.83 -1.76 0.00
C GLU A 34 13.82 -0.79 0.65
N VAL A 35 14.08 -0.94 1.96
CA VAL A 35 14.92 0.01 2.72
C VAL A 35 16.32 -0.54 2.92
N LYS A 36 16.45 -1.84 3.18
CA LYS A 36 17.75 -2.48 3.45
C LYS A 36 18.29 -3.28 2.25
N ASP A 37 17.52 -3.40 1.17
CA ASP A 37 17.84 -4.19 -0.03
C ASP A 37 18.32 -5.62 0.31
N LYS A 38 17.61 -6.26 1.25
CA LYS A 38 17.93 -7.59 1.78
C LYS A 38 16.71 -8.49 1.74
N ASN A 39 16.92 -9.75 1.38
CA ASN A 39 15.91 -10.79 1.48
C ASN A 39 16.03 -11.51 2.82
N ILE A 40 14.91 -11.66 3.53
CA ILE A 40 14.83 -12.38 4.81
C ILE A 40 15.36 -13.83 4.72
N GLU A 41 15.18 -14.49 3.57
CA GLU A 41 15.65 -15.87 3.35
C GLU A 41 17.18 -15.99 3.30
N THR A 42 17.87 -14.89 3.02
CA THR A 42 19.33 -14.84 2.96
C THR A 42 19.97 -14.48 4.30
N LEU A 43 19.18 -14.10 5.30
CA LEU A 43 19.66 -13.66 6.61
C LEU A 43 19.81 -14.83 7.58
N SER A 44 20.84 -14.76 8.42
CA SER A 44 20.94 -15.63 9.59
C SER A 44 19.94 -15.21 10.68
N ASN A 45 19.52 -16.14 11.54
CA ASN A 45 18.57 -15.89 12.64
C ASN A 45 19.01 -14.73 13.56
N TRP A 46 20.33 -14.60 13.78
CA TRP A 46 20.89 -13.49 14.56
C TRP A 46 20.71 -12.13 13.86
N GLU A 47 21.02 -12.07 12.56
CA GLU A 47 20.86 -10.84 11.78
C GLU A 47 19.38 -10.45 11.64
N GLU A 48 18.49 -11.42 11.49
CA GLU A 48 17.05 -11.19 11.43
C GLU A 48 16.55 -10.48 12.70
N LYS A 49 16.93 -10.98 13.88
CA LYS A 49 16.57 -10.34 15.16
C LYS A 49 17.14 -8.94 15.29
N LYS A 50 18.41 -8.76 14.94
CA LYS A 50 19.06 -7.44 14.99
C LYS A 50 18.32 -6.43 14.10
N LEU A 51 18.03 -6.81 12.86
CA LEU A 51 17.31 -5.95 11.92
C LEU A 51 15.86 -5.71 12.34
N PHE A 52 15.23 -6.69 12.99
CA PHE A 52 13.89 -6.51 13.54
C PHE A 52 13.90 -5.54 14.73
N SER A 53 14.95 -5.54 15.55
CA SER A 53 15.13 -4.56 16.62
C SER A 53 15.20 -3.14 16.06
N ASP A 54 16.01 -2.92 15.02
CA ASP A 54 16.08 -1.64 14.30
C ASP A 54 14.69 -1.24 13.73
N PHE A 55 13.98 -2.19 13.12
CA PHE A 55 12.63 -1.97 12.60
C PHE A 55 11.64 -1.59 13.71
N ALA A 56 11.72 -2.24 14.87
CA ALA A 56 10.87 -1.94 16.02
C ALA A 56 11.12 -0.54 16.58
N GLU A 57 12.39 -0.10 16.62
CA GLU A 57 12.74 1.27 17.00
C GLU A 57 12.15 2.30 16.01
N ASP A 58 12.35 2.11 14.71
CA ASP A 58 11.82 2.99 13.67
C ASP A 58 10.28 3.00 13.66
N PHE A 59 9.65 1.84 13.91
CA PHE A 59 8.19 1.73 14.03
C PHE A 59 7.68 2.54 15.23
N ASN A 60 8.27 2.32 16.41
CA ASN A 60 7.82 2.93 17.65
C ASN A 60 8.07 4.44 17.67
N THR A 61 9.15 4.91 17.04
CA THR A 61 9.45 6.35 16.88
C THR A 61 8.64 7.02 15.77
N ALA A 62 7.87 6.25 14.99
CA ALA A 62 7.19 6.71 13.79
C ALA A 62 8.14 7.34 12.75
N SER A 63 9.33 6.74 12.58
CA SER A 63 10.41 7.22 11.69
C SER A 63 10.59 6.39 10.40
N LEU A 64 9.73 5.41 10.15
CA LEU A 64 9.78 4.60 8.92
C LEU A 64 9.52 5.48 7.69
N PRO A 65 10.16 5.18 6.54
CA PRO A 65 10.13 6.06 5.37
C PRO A 65 8.76 6.15 4.70
N HIS A 66 7.89 5.15 4.86
CA HIS A 66 6.56 5.13 4.25
C HIS A 66 5.50 4.56 5.17
N LYS A 67 4.26 5.06 5.05
CA LYS A 67 3.13 4.66 5.91
C LYS A 67 2.78 3.16 5.79
N LYS A 68 3.07 2.55 4.63
CA LYS A 68 2.77 1.14 4.35
C LYS A 68 3.45 0.16 5.31
N PHE A 69 4.61 0.51 5.86
CA PHE A 69 5.33 -0.33 6.80
C PHE A 69 4.67 -0.41 8.19
N TYR A 70 3.73 0.50 8.49
CA TYR A 70 2.97 0.44 9.74
C TYR A 70 1.81 -0.54 9.67
N ASN A 71 1.12 -0.56 8.53
CA ASN A 71 -0.01 -1.44 8.26
C ASN A 71 -0.13 -1.71 6.76
N LEU A 72 0.41 -2.86 6.34
CA LEU A 72 0.42 -3.25 4.94
C LEU A 72 -0.97 -3.61 4.43
N GLU A 73 -1.76 -4.34 5.22
CA GLU A 73 -3.11 -4.76 4.83
C GLU A 73 -4.04 -3.57 4.53
N LEU A 74 -4.01 -2.53 5.38
CA LEU A 74 -4.77 -1.31 5.16
C LEU A 74 -4.28 -0.58 3.91
N TRP A 75 -2.96 -0.50 3.70
CA TRP A 75 -2.40 0.17 2.53
C TRP A 75 -2.79 -0.54 1.23
N GLU A 76 -2.71 -1.87 1.18
CA GLU A 76 -3.15 -2.65 0.02
C GLU A 76 -4.67 -2.55 -0.20
N ALA A 77 -5.46 -2.52 0.87
CA ALA A 77 -6.91 -2.32 0.76
C ALA A 77 -7.24 -0.94 0.17
N GLU A 78 -6.53 0.11 0.58
CA GLU A 78 -6.67 1.45 0.02
C GLU A 78 -6.27 1.50 -1.46
N GLU A 79 -5.17 0.84 -1.86
CA GLU A 79 -4.74 0.68 -3.26
C GLU A 79 -5.82 -0.02 -4.10
N ARG A 80 -6.33 -1.17 -3.63
CA ARG A 80 -7.42 -1.90 -4.31
C ARG A 80 -8.67 -1.02 -4.47
N MET A 81 -9.04 -0.28 -3.43
CA MET A 81 -10.20 0.61 -3.47
C MET A 81 -10.00 1.81 -4.39
N ARG A 82 -8.77 2.34 -4.51
CA ARG A 82 -8.45 3.40 -5.46
C ARG A 82 -8.63 2.91 -6.90
N LEU A 83 -8.14 1.71 -7.20
CA LEU A 83 -8.30 1.10 -8.53
C LEU A 83 -9.78 0.86 -8.83
N VAL A 84 -10.55 0.30 -7.90
CA VAL A 84 -12.00 0.12 -8.09
C VAL A 84 -12.67 1.48 -8.32
N LYS A 85 -12.43 2.51 -7.50
CA LYS A 85 -13.05 3.83 -7.71
C LYS A 85 -12.71 4.43 -9.07
N PHE A 86 -11.49 4.24 -9.54
CA PHE A 86 -11.05 4.76 -10.83
C PHE A 86 -11.68 3.98 -11.99
N PHE A 87 -11.65 2.64 -11.94
CA PHE A 87 -12.06 1.78 -13.05
C PHE A 87 -13.54 1.36 -13.04
N PHE A 88 -14.18 1.31 -11.87
CA PHE A 88 -15.60 0.94 -11.72
C PHE A 88 -16.54 1.78 -12.60
N PRO A 89 -16.44 3.12 -12.70
CA PRO A 89 -17.28 3.86 -13.64
C PRO A 89 -17.03 3.40 -15.08
N PHE A 90 -15.78 3.21 -15.52
CA PHE A 90 -15.48 2.76 -16.88
C PHE A 90 -16.02 1.36 -17.18
N PHE A 91 -15.88 0.40 -16.27
CA PHE A 91 -16.42 -0.95 -16.43
C PHE A 91 -17.95 -0.97 -16.33
N PHE A 92 -18.53 -0.20 -15.43
CA PHE A 92 -19.98 -0.11 -15.25
C PHE A 92 -20.65 0.55 -16.47
N PHE A 93 -20.10 1.65 -16.97
CA PHE A 93 -20.60 2.31 -18.19
C PHE A 93 -20.42 1.42 -19.42
N SER A 94 -19.30 0.70 -19.57
CA SER A 94 -19.11 -0.25 -20.67
C SER A 94 -20.10 -1.42 -20.63
N PHE A 95 -20.38 -1.96 -19.44
CA PHE A 95 -21.31 -3.08 -19.28
C PHE A 95 -22.77 -2.63 -19.50
N LEU A 96 -23.15 -1.45 -19.01
CA LEU A 96 -24.48 -0.88 -19.23
C LEU A 96 -24.71 -0.49 -20.71
N PHE A 97 -23.65 -0.03 -21.39
CA PHE A 97 -23.68 0.27 -22.82
C PHE A 97 -23.89 -1.00 -23.67
N LEU A 98 -23.21 -2.09 -23.33
CA LEU A 98 -23.37 -3.37 -24.03
C LEU A 98 -24.78 -3.95 -23.85
N PHE A 99 -25.39 -3.78 -22.67
CA PHE A 99 -26.74 -4.27 -22.39
C PHE A 99 -27.83 -3.47 -23.13
N SER A 100 -27.60 -2.18 -23.40
CA SER A 100 -28.54 -1.37 -24.20
C SER A 100 -28.56 -1.78 -25.68
N PHE A 101 -27.45 -2.26 -26.23
CA PHE A 101 -27.36 -2.63 -27.65
C PHE A 101 -28.23 -3.85 -28.02
N HIS A 102 -28.45 -4.77 -27.08
CA HIS A 102 -29.28 -5.96 -27.31
C HIS A 102 -30.79 -5.63 -27.45
N LYS A 103 -31.24 -4.44 -27.02
CA LYS A 103 -32.66 -4.03 -27.14
C LYS A 103 -32.99 -3.16 -28.35
N GLY A 104 -32.08 -3.05 -29.33
CA GLY A 104 -32.38 -2.48 -30.65
C GLY A 104 -32.75 -1.00 -30.65
N HIS A 105 -32.50 -0.27 -29.56
CA HIS A 105 -32.71 1.18 -29.48
C HIS A 105 -31.34 1.85 -29.45
N LEU A 106 -30.94 2.45 -30.58
CA LEU A 106 -29.74 3.29 -30.66
C LEU A 106 -29.91 4.48 -29.71
N PRO A 107 -28.96 4.75 -28.79
CA PRO A 107 -29.05 5.90 -27.91
C PRO A 107 -28.79 7.19 -28.71
N PRO A 108 -29.60 8.26 -28.54
CA PRO A 108 -29.47 9.49 -29.31
C PRO A 108 -28.43 10.43 -28.69
N PHE A 109 -27.21 9.96 -28.40
CA PHE A 109 -26.11 10.85 -28.06
C PHE A 109 -24.81 10.23 -28.54
N LEU A 110 -24.29 10.79 -29.63
CA LEU A 110 -22.87 10.80 -29.96
C LEU A 110 -22.12 11.44 -28.76
N PHE A 111 -21.85 10.65 -27.73
CA PHE A 111 -20.87 11.00 -26.72
C PHE A 111 -19.51 10.91 -27.39
N LEU A 112 -19.02 12.08 -27.81
CA LEU A 112 -17.62 12.36 -28.06
C LEU A 112 -16.86 12.07 -26.74
N PHE A 113 -16.57 10.79 -26.47
CA PHE A 113 -15.55 10.44 -25.50
C PHE A 113 -14.22 10.96 -26.08
N PRO A 114 -13.50 11.87 -25.41
CA PRO A 114 -12.11 12.09 -25.77
C PRO A 114 -11.39 10.79 -25.36
N GLY A 115 -11.19 9.90 -26.33
CA GLY A 115 -10.25 8.79 -26.15
C GLY A 115 -8.86 9.35 -25.87
N PRO A 116 -8.02 8.64 -25.11
CA PRO A 116 -6.61 8.99 -25.04
C PRO A 116 -6.05 8.76 -26.44
N PHE A 117 -5.73 9.85 -27.16
CA PHE A 117 -4.85 9.78 -28.31
C PHE A 117 -3.50 9.26 -27.82
N LEU A 118 -3.32 7.94 -27.88
CA LEU A 118 -1.99 7.35 -28.01
C LEU A 118 -1.50 7.73 -29.41
N GLY A 119 -0.83 8.89 -29.48
CA GLY A 119 -0.01 9.28 -30.61
C GLY A 119 1.17 8.31 -30.73
N LEU A 120 1.03 7.34 -31.62
CA LEU A 120 2.13 6.67 -32.29
C LEU A 120 2.22 7.28 -33.70
N PHE A 121 3.46 7.50 -34.14
CA PHE A 121 3.95 8.21 -35.33
C PHE A 121 4.26 9.70 -35.15
#